data_AF-A0A1J3EEG3-F1
#
_entry.id   AF-A0A1J3EEG3-F1
#
_cell.length_a   1.000
_cell.length_b   1.000
_cell.length_c   1.000
_cell.angle_alpha   90.00
_cell.angle_beta   90.00
_cell.angle_gamma   90.00
#
_symmetry.space_group_name_H-M   'P 1'
#
loop_
_entity.id
_entity.type
_entity.pdbx_description
1 polymer ?
#
loop_
_entity_poly.entity_id
_entity_poly.type
_entity_poly.pdbx_seq_one_letter_code
_entity_poly.pdbx_strand_id
1 'polypeptide(L)'
;WGVYDIDGGKEATRQDLRIGKVRIRISTLETGKAYRNTYPLLMLVNGGVKKLGEIELAVRFVRSAPPLDFLHVYSQPLLPLMHHIKPLTLFQEDMLRNTAVKILAVHLSRSEPPLKPEIVRYMLDADTHTFSMRKIRANWLRIVNVVAGMIDVVRWVDDTRFWKNPTATLLVHVLVVMLIWFPDLIFPTLAFYLFVIGAWNYRFRSRASLPHFDPKLSLADAADRDELDEEFDVVPSNRPPEMVRSRYDKLRAVGARVQTILGEVAAQGEKMQALVTWRDPRATAIFVGLCLVVALVLYLVPTKMVAMASGFYCFRHPIFRDRKPSPILNFFRRLPSLSDRLM
;
A
#
# COMPACT_ATOMS: atom_id res chain seq x y z
N TRP A 1 -35.62 -25.36 44.44
CA TRP A 1 -35.38 -24.11 45.17
C TRP A 1 -33.93 -24.12 45.61
N GLY A 2 -33.11 -23.37 44.89
CA GLY A 2 -31.68 -23.22 45.08
C GLY A 2 -31.33 -21.95 44.31
N VAL A 3 -31.69 -20.82 44.91
CA VAL A 3 -31.48 -19.47 44.38
C VAL A 3 -29.97 -19.26 44.35
N TYR A 4 -29.39 -19.25 43.14
CA TYR A 4 -28.10 -18.60 42.94
C TYR A 4 -28.37 -17.10 43.00
N ASP A 5 -28.13 -16.52 44.17
CA ASP A 5 -28.09 -15.08 44.34
C ASP A 5 -27.01 -14.53 43.42
N ILE A 6 -27.48 -13.76 42.42
CA ILE A 6 -26.64 -12.87 41.64
C ILE A 6 -26.28 -11.73 42.59
N ASP A 7 -25.19 -11.93 43.33
CA ASP A 7 -24.58 -10.84 44.08
C ASP A 7 -24.03 -9.82 43.08
N GLY A 8 -24.83 -8.78 42.87
CA GLY A 8 -24.48 -7.57 42.14
C GLY A 8 -23.40 -6.80 42.89
N GLY A 9 -22.19 -7.36 42.89
CA GLY A 9 -20.98 -6.73 43.40
C GLY A 9 -20.42 -5.76 42.37
N LYS A 10 -20.22 -4.51 42.80
CA LYS A 10 -19.59 -3.37 42.12
C LYS A 10 -18.20 -3.68 41.54
N GLU A 11 -18.09 -4.51 40.51
CA GLU A 11 -16.96 -4.46 39.59
C GLU A 11 -17.21 -3.31 38.64
N ALA A 12 -16.68 -2.13 39.00
CA ALA A 12 -16.51 -1.04 38.07
C ALA A 12 -15.81 -1.58 36.81
N THR A 13 -16.59 -1.79 35.76
CA THR A 13 -16.25 -1.96 34.33
C THR A 13 -14.74 -2.05 34.08
N ARG A 14 -14.11 -3.14 34.52
CA ARG A 14 -12.67 -3.28 34.36
C ARG A 14 -12.44 -3.55 32.89
N GLN A 15 -11.92 -2.55 32.18
CA GLN A 15 -11.60 -2.69 30.77
C GLN A 15 -10.58 -3.83 30.64
N ASP A 16 -10.89 -4.82 29.80
CA ASP A 16 -9.99 -5.94 29.60
C ASP A 16 -8.66 -5.44 29.05
N LEU A 17 -7.56 -5.88 29.67
CA LEU A 17 -6.23 -5.55 29.16
C LEU A 17 -6.00 -6.25 27.82
N ARG A 18 -5.54 -5.48 26.84
CA ARG A 18 -5.20 -5.96 25.51
C ARG A 18 -3.91 -6.77 25.59
N ILE A 19 -3.93 -8.06 25.27
CA ILE A 19 -2.72 -8.91 25.30
C ILE A 19 -1.97 -8.85 23.97
N GLY A 20 -2.69 -8.83 22.85
CA GLY A 20 -2.11 -8.69 21.51
C GLY A 20 -3.12 -9.02 20.41
N LYS A 21 -2.74 -8.75 19.16
CA LYS A 21 -3.54 -9.00 17.97
C LYS A 21 -2.68 -9.72 16.92
N VAL A 22 -3.20 -10.81 16.36
CA VAL A 22 -2.57 -11.53 15.26
C VAL A 22 -3.46 -11.44 14.03
N ARG A 23 -2.92 -10.92 12.93
CA ARG A 23 -3.63 -10.81 11.65
C ARG A 23 -2.99 -11.72 10.62
N ILE A 24 -3.73 -12.75 10.20
CA ILE A 24 -3.28 -13.68 9.15
C ILE A 24 -4.08 -13.38 7.90
N ARG A 25 -3.41 -12.92 6.85
CA ARG A 25 -4.06 -12.68 5.57
C ARG A 25 -4.27 -14.01 4.84
N ILE A 26 -5.54 -14.37 4.63
CA ILE A 26 -5.90 -15.65 4.02
C ILE A 26 -5.34 -15.77 2.59
N SER A 27 -5.26 -14.67 1.85
CA SER A 27 -4.76 -14.66 0.46
C SER A 27 -3.29 -15.06 0.29
N THR A 28 -2.51 -15.14 1.39
CA THR A 28 -1.10 -15.57 1.33
C THR A 28 -0.92 -17.04 1.69
N LEU A 29 -1.98 -17.75 2.11
CA LEU A 29 -1.94 -19.16 2.51
C LEU A 29 -2.02 -20.08 1.29
N GLU A 30 -1.17 -21.11 1.27
CA GLU A 30 -1.26 -22.20 0.30
C GLU A 30 -2.40 -23.16 0.67
N THR A 31 -3.12 -23.65 -0.34
CA THR A 31 -4.23 -24.60 -0.14
C THR A 31 -3.70 -25.97 0.27
N GLY A 32 -4.32 -26.58 1.28
CA GLY A 32 -4.02 -27.94 1.75
C GLY A 32 -2.83 -28.03 2.71
N LYS A 33 -1.99 -26.99 2.81
CA LYS A 33 -0.84 -26.92 3.70
C LYS A 33 -1.24 -26.44 5.10
N ALA A 34 -0.77 -27.14 6.12
CA ALA A 34 -0.89 -26.70 7.51
C ALA A 34 0.33 -25.84 7.86
N TYR A 35 0.08 -24.60 8.27
CA TYR A 35 1.10 -23.70 8.78
C TYR A 35 1.05 -23.71 10.30
N ARG A 36 2.10 -24.24 10.95
CA ARG A 36 2.27 -24.18 12.40
C ARG A 36 3.36 -23.17 12.70
N ASN A 37 2.97 -22.02 13.25
CA ASN A 37 3.88 -20.95 13.60
C ASN A 37 3.58 -20.44 15.01
N THR A 38 4.62 -20.01 15.70
CA THR A 38 4.54 -19.31 16.98
C THR A 38 4.50 -17.81 16.73
N TYR A 39 3.45 -17.16 17.20
CA TYR A 39 3.22 -15.73 17.04
C TYR A 39 3.45 -15.01 18.38
N PRO A 40 4.44 -14.11 18.49
CA PRO A 40 4.60 -13.32 19.69
C PRO A 40 3.45 -12.33 19.84
N LEU A 41 2.81 -12.30 21.00
CA LEU A 41 1.84 -11.29 21.38
C LEU A 41 2.59 -10.04 21.82
N LEU A 42 2.64 -9.07 20.93
CA LEU A 42 3.28 -7.79 21.15
C LEU A 42 2.20 -6.78 21.48
N MET A 43 2.36 -6.10 22.61
CA MET A 43 1.55 -4.95 22.99
C MET A 43 2.41 -3.70 22.97
N LEU A 44 1.89 -2.65 22.37
CA LEU A 44 2.49 -1.34 22.45
C LEU A 44 2.08 -0.71 23.79
N VAL A 45 3.05 -0.31 24.60
CA VAL A 45 2.85 0.38 25.88
C VAL A 45 3.68 1.66 25.85
N ASN A 46 3.38 2.67 26.66
CA ASN A 46 4.12 3.95 26.72
C ASN A 46 5.64 3.78 26.95
N GLY A 47 6.10 2.62 27.42
CA GLY A 47 7.51 2.28 27.62
C GLY A 47 8.17 1.49 26.49
N GLY A 48 7.47 1.20 25.39
CA GLY A 48 7.97 0.40 24.26
C GLY A 48 7.08 -0.80 23.92
N VAL A 49 7.57 -1.65 23.03
CA VAL A 49 6.92 -2.93 22.70
C VAL A 49 7.18 -3.92 23.82
N LYS A 50 6.12 -4.33 24.54
CA LYS A 50 6.20 -5.40 25.53
C LYS A 50 5.68 -6.70 24.92
N LYS A 51 6.52 -7.73 24.92
CA LYS A 51 6.10 -9.09 24.60
C LYS A 51 5.36 -9.67 25.80
N LEU A 52 4.05 -9.90 25.65
CA LEU A 52 3.18 -10.41 26.72
C LEU A 52 3.02 -11.92 26.69
N GLY A 53 3.37 -12.57 25.58
CA GLY A 53 3.32 -14.01 25.45
C GLY A 53 3.59 -14.47 24.03
N GLU A 54 3.38 -15.75 23.78
CA GLU A 54 3.44 -16.37 22.46
C GLU A 54 2.20 -17.24 22.28
N ILE A 55 1.61 -17.21 21.08
CA ILE A 55 0.53 -18.12 20.70
C ILE A 55 1.04 -19.01 19.58
N GLU A 56 0.99 -20.32 19.77
CA GLU A 56 1.13 -21.28 18.68
C GLU A 56 -0.20 -21.41 17.94
N LEU A 57 -0.21 -21.05 16.65
CA LEU A 57 -1.37 -21.23 15.79
C LEU A 57 -1.04 -22.20 14.66
N ALA A 58 -1.92 -23.19 14.49
CA ALA A 58 -1.93 -24.08 13.34
C ALA A 58 -3.08 -23.68 12.41
N VAL A 59 -2.78 -23.07 11.26
CA VAL A 59 -3.77 -22.65 10.28
C VAL A 59 -3.64 -23.49 9.03
N ARG A 60 -4.73 -24.14 8.62
CA ARG A 60 -4.83 -24.87 7.36
C ARG A 60 -5.94 -24.25 6.52
N PHE A 61 -5.57 -23.78 5.33
CA PHE A 61 -6.54 -23.29 4.37
C PHE A 61 -6.99 -24.44 3.46
N VAL A 62 -8.27 -24.81 3.53
CA VAL A 62 -8.89 -25.80 2.64
C VAL A 62 -9.82 -25.08 1.69
N ARG A 63 -9.69 -25.38 0.40
CA ARG A 63 -10.49 -24.78 -0.66
C ARG A 63 -11.64 -25.71 -1.02
N SER A 64 -12.85 -25.18 -1.04
CA SER A 64 -14.05 -25.89 -1.49
C SER A 64 -14.37 -25.68 -2.98
N ALA A 65 -13.99 -24.53 -3.55
CA ALA A 65 -14.29 -24.14 -4.94
C ALA A 65 -13.11 -24.37 -5.91
N PRO A 66 -13.36 -24.49 -7.23
CA PRO A 66 -12.30 -24.65 -8.22
C PRO A 66 -11.35 -23.43 -8.30
N PRO A 67 -10.11 -23.60 -8.80
CA PRO A 67 -9.11 -22.52 -8.89
C PRO A 67 -9.53 -21.35 -9.77
N LEU A 68 -10.33 -21.59 -10.81
CA LEU A 68 -10.74 -20.57 -11.78
C LEU A 68 -11.67 -19.53 -11.15
N ASP A 69 -12.57 -19.96 -10.26
CA ASP A 69 -13.47 -19.05 -9.53
C ASP A 69 -12.67 -18.08 -8.66
N PHE A 70 -11.61 -18.56 -8.01
CA PHE A 70 -10.72 -17.71 -7.24
C PHE A 70 -9.97 -16.69 -8.09
N LEU A 71 -9.47 -17.08 -9.27
CA LEU A 71 -8.83 -16.15 -10.19
C LEU A 71 -9.81 -15.09 -10.70
N HIS A 72 -11.06 -15.48 -10.96
CA HIS A 72 -12.10 -14.56 -11.38
C HIS A 72 -12.43 -13.52 -10.30
N VAL A 73 -12.42 -13.89 -9.01
CA VAL A 73 -12.61 -12.92 -7.90
C VAL A 73 -11.59 -11.78 -7.94
N TYR A 74 -10.35 -12.02 -8.40
CA TYR A 74 -9.36 -10.95 -8.51
C TYR A 74 -9.69 -9.90 -9.58
N SER A 75 -10.40 -10.29 -10.64
CA SER A 75 -10.88 -9.36 -11.68
C SER A 75 -12.15 -8.60 -11.28
N GLN A 76 -12.88 -9.10 -10.28
CA GLN A 76 -14.14 -8.50 -9.83
C GLN A 76 -13.91 -7.23 -9.00
N PRO A 77 -14.78 -6.21 -9.13
CA PRO A 77 -14.74 -5.02 -8.28
C PRO A 77 -14.92 -5.39 -6.81
N LEU A 78 -14.21 -4.72 -5.90
CA LEU A 78 -14.34 -4.97 -4.46
C LEU A 78 -15.66 -4.44 -3.89
N LEU A 79 -16.14 -3.32 -4.44
CA LEU A 79 -17.32 -2.64 -3.98
C LEU A 79 -18.45 -2.77 -5.00
N PRO A 80 -19.71 -2.72 -4.56
CA PRO A 80 -20.86 -2.58 -5.44
C PRO A 80 -20.69 -1.40 -6.42
N LEU A 81 -21.25 -1.54 -7.62
CA LEU A 81 -21.12 -0.59 -8.73
C LEU A 81 -21.48 0.86 -8.34
N MET A 82 -22.44 1.02 -7.43
CA MET A 82 -22.92 2.33 -6.97
C MET A 82 -21.80 3.22 -6.39
N HIS A 83 -20.87 2.63 -5.62
CA HIS A 83 -19.77 3.37 -4.99
C HIS A 83 -18.66 3.78 -5.97
N HIS A 84 -18.64 3.20 -7.17
CA HIS A 84 -17.71 3.61 -8.23
C HIS A 84 -18.25 4.77 -9.06
N ILE A 85 -19.58 4.89 -9.17
CA ILE A 85 -20.23 5.99 -9.88
C ILE A 85 -20.31 7.24 -8.99
N LYS A 86 -20.61 7.04 -7.70
CA LYS A 86 -20.65 8.09 -6.68
C LYS A 86 -19.70 7.70 -5.55
N PRO A 87 -18.44 8.14 -5.58
CA PRO A 87 -17.49 7.80 -4.52
C PRO A 87 -17.98 8.39 -3.20
N LEU A 88 -17.80 7.63 -2.11
CA LEU A 88 -18.02 8.15 -0.77
C LEU A 88 -16.95 9.19 -0.47
N THR A 89 -17.33 10.31 0.15
CA THR A 89 -16.36 11.26 0.68
C THR A 89 -15.60 10.60 1.83
N LEU A 90 -14.32 10.93 2.03
CA LEU A 90 -13.49 10.39 3.13
C LEU A 90 -14.19 10.46 4.49
N PHE A 91 -14.84 11.59 4.78
CA PHE A 91 -15.61 11.77 6.01
C PHE A 91 -16.81 10.81 6.13
N GLN A 92 -17.51 10.56 5.02
CA GLN A 92 -18.64 9.62 5.00
C GLN A 92 -18.17 8.18 5.19
N GLU A 93 -17.02 7.81 4.61
CA GLU A 93 -16.42 6.50 4.79
C GLU A 93 -16.05 6.25 6.26
N ASP A 94 -15.39 7.21 6.91
CA ASP A 94 -15.03 7.13 8.34
C ASP A 94 -16.28 7.03 9.23
N MET A 95 -17.31 7.83 8.94
CA MET A 95 -18.59 7.79 9.67
C MET A 95 -19.30 6.44 9.51
N LEU A 96 -19.37 5.91 8.28
CA LEU A 96 -19.98 4.61 7.99
C LEU A 96 -19.20 3.47 8.65
N ARG A 97 -17.87 3.52 8.62
CA ARG A 97 -17.00 2.55 9.29
C ARG A 97 -17.25 2.52 10.79
N ASN A 98 -17.27 3.70 11.44
CA ASN A 98 -17.56 3.80 12.87
C ASN A 98 -18.95 3.29 13.23
N THR A 99 -19.94 3.56 12.39
CA THR A 99 -21.32 3.06 12.58
C THR A 99 -21.38 1.54 12.44
N ALA A 100 -20.73 0.98 11.41
CA ALA A 100 -20.64 -0.47 11.20
C ALA A 100 -19.96 -1.18 12.38
N VAL A 101 -18.86 -0.61 12.92
CA VAL A 101 -18.20 -1.14 14.13
C VAL A 101 -19.14 -1.14 15.33
N LYS A 102 -19.92 -0.07 15.55
CA LYS A 102 -20.89 -0.01 16.65
C LYS A 102 -21.97 -1.10 16.51
N ILE A 103 -22.51 -1.29 15.32
CA ILE A 103 -23.50 -2.34 15.04
C ILE A 103 -22.91 -3.73 15.29
N LEU A 104 -21.71 -3.99 14.77
CA LEU A 104 -21.02 -5.26 14.98
C LEU A 104 -20.72 -5.52 16.46
N ALA A 105 -20.32 -4.51 17.21
CA ALA A 105 -20.08 -4.63 18.65
C ALA A 105 -21.36 -5.01 19.41
N VAL A 106 -22.52 -4.43 19.04
CA VAL A 106 -23.83 -4.78 19.63
C VAL A 106 -24.28 -6.18 19.20
N HIS A 107 -23.99 -6.62 17.98
CA HIS A 107 -24.33 -7.96 17.52
C HIS A 107 -23.46 -9.03 18.20
N LEU A 108 -22.16 -8.80 18.31
CA LEU A 108 -21.23 -9.74 18.92
C LEU A 108 -21.35 -9.81 20.44
N SER A 109 -21.84 -8.75 21.10
CA SER A 109 -22.17 -8.81 22.53
C SER A 109 -23.36 -9.73 22.84
N ARG A 110 -24.18 -10.06 21.83
CA ARG A 110 -25.30 -11.01 21.94
C ARG A 110 -24.95 -12.42 21.48
N SER A 111 -23.73 -12.65 21.01
CA SER A 111 -23.28 -13.98 20.58
C SER A 111 -22.89 -14.85 21.78
N GLU A 112 -22.83 -16.18 21.59
CA GLU A 112 -22.37 -17.12 22.60
C GLU A 112 -20.98 -17.67 22.19
N PRO A 113 -19.89 -17.36 22.90
CA PRO A 113 -19.77 -16.48 24.08
C PRO A 113 -19.83 -14.97 23.75
N PRO A 114 -20.32 -14.11 24.68
CA PRO A 114 -20.49 -12.69 24.41
C PRO A 114 -19.15 -11.96 24.32
N LEU A 115 -18.91 -11.27 23.21
CA LEU A 115 -17.71 -10.46 23.02
C LEU A 115 -17.95 -9.03 23.50
N LYS A 116 -17.07 -8.55 24.37
CA LYS A 116 -17.13 -7.16 24.86
C LYS A 116 -16.84 -6.17 23.72
N PRO A 117 -17.51 -5.00 23.70
CA PRO A 117 -17.39 -4.03 22.62
C PRO A 117 -15.96 -3.47 22.47
N GLU A 118 -15.17 -3.44 23.54
CA GLU A 118 -13.77 -3.01 23.54
C GLU A 118 -12.91 -3.93 22.67
N ILE A 119 -13.14 -5.25 22.76
CA ILE A 119 -12.42 -6.26 21.97
C ILE A 119 -12.77 -6.10 20.50
N VAL A 120 -14.05 -5.89 20.19
CA VAL A 120 -14.52 -5.72 18.81
C VAL A 120 -13.92 -4.46 18.17
N ARG A 121 -13.89 -3.33 18.90
CA ARG A 121 -13.25 -2.09 18.43
C ARG A 121 -11.75 -2.25 18.21
N TYR A 122 -11.07 -2.97 19.10
CA TYR A 122 -9.66 -3.28 18.98
C TYR A 122 -9.37 -4.20 17.79
N MET A 123 -10.19 -5.23 17.57
CA MET A 123 -10.05 -6.15 16.45
C MET A 123 -10.31 -5.47 15.10
N LEU A 124 -11.30 -4.57 15.03
CA LEU A 124 -11.68 -3.84 13.83
C LEU A 124 -10.89 -2.54 13.59
N ASP A 125 -9.87 -2.26 14.41
CA ASP A 125 -8.99 -1.09 14.25
C ASP A 125 -9.78 0.23 14.28
N ALA A 126 -10.87 0.32 15.03
CA ALA A 126 -11.76 1.49 15.01
C ALA A 126 -11.04 2.79 15.46
N ASP A 127 -10.04 2.66 16.33
CA ASP A 127 -9.25 3.76 16.88
C ASP A 127 -8.02 4.11 16.02
N THR A 128 -7.80 3.47 14.87
CA THR A 128 -6.54 3.62 14.10
C THR A 128 -6.35 4.95 13.38
N HIS A 129 -7.35 5.85 13.42
CA HIS A 129 -7.18 7.21 12.89
C HIS A 129 -6.44 8.14 13.87
N THR A 130 -5.93 7.63 15.00
CA THR A 130 -5.01 8.39 15.84
C THR A 130 -3.72 8.67 15.08
N PHE A 131 -3.42 9.96 14.95
CA PHE A 131 -2.17 10.45 14.39
C PHE A 131 -1.00 9.95 15.24
N SER A 132 0.06 9.45 14.60
CA SER A 132 1.28 9.02 15.29
C SER A 132 2.50 9.30 14.42
N MET A 133 3.51 9.97 15.00
CA MET A 133 4.78 10.26 14.33
C MET A 133 5.48 8.97 13.87
N ARG A 134 5.40 7.90 14.67
CA ARG A 134 5.96 6.58 14.36
C ARG A 134 5.37 5.99 13.07
N LYS A 135 4.04 6.08 12.91
CA LYS A 135 3.34 5.61 11.70
C LYS A 135 3.75 6.42 10.47
N ILE A 136 3.91 7.74 10.61
CA ILE A 136 4.39 8.63 9.53
C ILE A 136 5.81 8.24 9.11
N ARG A 137 6.71 8.05 10.08
CA ARG A 137 8.10 7.67 9.80
C ARG A 137 8.20 6.30 9.14
N ALA A 138 7.42 5.32 9.61
CA ALA A 138 7.34 4.00 8.99
C ALA A 138 6.82 4.09 7.55
N ASN A 139 5.76 4.86 7.29
CA ASN A 139 5.26 5.07 5.94
C ASN A 139 6.27 5.82 5.05
N TRP A 140 6.98 6.81 5.60
CA TRP A 140 8.04 7.53 4.90
C TRP A 140 9.17 6.59 4.46
N LEU A 141 9.66 5.73 5.35
CA LEU A 141 10.71 4.77 5.00
C LEU A 141 10.28 3.80 3.88
N ARG A 142 8.99 3.47 3.81
CA ARG A 142 8.46 2.65 2.71
C ARG A 142 8.46 3.39 1.39
N ILE A 143 8.08 4.67 1.41
CA ILE A 143 8.19 5.53 0.23
C ILE A 143 9.65 5.62 -0.21
N VAL A 144 10.58 5.87 0.72
CA VAL A 144 12.02 5.89 0.44
C VAL A 144 12.50 4.58 -0.16
N ASN A 145 12.06 3.42 0.35
CA ASN A 145 12.43 2.12 -0.23
C ASN A 145 11.90 1.93 -1.67
N VAL A 146 10.68 2.40 -1.96
CA VAL A 146 10.12 2.37 -3.32
C VAL A 146 10.91 3.32 -4.24
N VAL A 147 11.24 4.52 -3.76
CA VAL A 147 12.05 5.50 -4.48
C VAL A 147 13.47 4.99 -4.70
N ALA A 148 14.07 4.34 -3.72
CA ALA A 148 15.40 3.72 -3.83
C ALA A 148 15.43 2.68 -4.94
N GLY A 149 14.40 1.83 -5.05
CA GLY A 149 14.27 0.89 -6.17
C GLY A 149 14.21 1.60 -7.53
N MET A 150 13.53 2.75 -7.61
CA MET A 150 13.52 3.56 -8.84
C MET A 150 14.89 4.19 -9.14
N ILE A 151 15.59 4.66 -8.10
CA ILE A 151 16.96 5.20 -8.23
C ILE A 151 17.93 4.11 -8.70
N ASP A 152 17.81 2.88 -8.21
CA ASP A 152 18.66 1.76 -8.64
C ASP A 152 18.46 1.42 -10.11
N VAL A 153 17.22 1.52 -10.63
CA VAL A 153 16.94 1.38 -12.06
C VAL A 153 17.61 2.51 -12.87
N VAL A 154 17.51 3.76 -12.42
CA VAL A 154 18.16 4.90 -13.10
C VAL A 154 19.68 4.73 -13.11
N ARG A 155 20.28 4.35 -11.98
CA ARG A 155 21.72 4.05 -11.90
C ARG A 155 22.11 2.91 -12.84
N TRP A 156 21.31 1.85 -12.93
CA TRP A 156 21.57 0.75 -13.86
C TRP A 156 21.54 1.20 -15.32
N VAL A 157 20.62 2.10 -15.69
CA VAL A 157 20.58 2.71 -17.03
C VAL A 157 21.85 3.55 -17.28
N ASP A 158 22.25 4.37 -16.31
CA ASP A 158 23.49 5.17 -16.42
C ASP A 158 24.73 4.27 -16.55
N ASP A 159 24.84 3.22 -15.72
CA ASP A 159 25.94 2.24 -15.80
C ASP A 159 25.97 1.52 -17.16
N THR A 160 24.80 1.26 -17.75
CA THR A 160 24.65 0.72 -19.09
C THR A 160 25.08 1.73 -20.16
N ARG A 161 24.82 3.03 -19.95
CA ARG A 161 25.27 4.10 -20.86
C ARG A 161 26.79 4.28 -20.82
N PHE A 162 27.42 4.09 -19.68
CA PHE A 162 28.87 4.19 -19.49
C PHE A 162 29.65 2.91 -19.84
N TRP A 163 29.00 1.88 -20.42
CA TRP A 163 29.66 0.64 -20.85
C TRP A 163 30.43 -0.10 -19.74
N LYS A 164 30.00 0.04 -18.47
CA LYS A 164 30.67 -0.67 -17.35
C LYS A 164 30.61 -2.19 -17.50
N ASN A 165 29.51 -2.71 -18.05
CA ASN A 165 29.32 -4.14 -18.34
C ASN A 165 29.09 -4.35 -19.86
N PRO A 166 30.15 -4.55 -20.66
CA PRO A 166 30.08 -4.53 -22.12
C PRO A 166 29.16 -5.61 -22.72
N THR A 167 29.00 -6.74 -22.04
CA THR A 167 28.09 -7.81 -22.47
C THR A 167 26.62 -7.45 -22.27
N ALA A 168 26.28 -6.86 -21.12
CA ALA A 168 24.93 -6.41 -20.83
C ALA A 168 24.52 -5.23 -21.72
N THR A 169 25.44 -4.28 -21.96
CA THR A 169 25.17 -3.16 -22.87
C THR A 169 24.95 -3.65 -24.29
N LEU A 170 25.79 -4.55 -24.81
CA LEU A 170 25.61 -5.11 -26.15
C LEU A 170 24.24 -5.79 -26.29
N LEU A 171 23.83 -6.58 -25.29
CA LEU A 171 22.53 -7.25 -25.28
C LEU A 171 21.36 -6.25 -25.27
N VAL A 172 21.46 -5.17 -24.49
CA VAL A 172 20.46 -4.09 -24.47
C VAL A 172 20.40 -3.39 -25.84
N HIS A 173 21.54 -3.12 -26.49
CA HIS A 173 21.56 -2.50 -27.82
C HIS A 173 20.95 -3.42 -28.88
N VAL A 174 21.27 -4.72 -28.87
CA VAL A 174 20.64 -5.70 -29.78
C VAL A 174 19.13 -5.77 -29.54
N LEU A 175 18.69 -5.81 -28.28
CA LEU A 175 17.27 -5.79 -27.93
C LEU A 175 16.58 -4.52 -28.44
N VAL A 176 17.20 -3.34 -28.28
CA VAL A 176 16.66 -2.07 -28.77
C VAL A 176 16.55 -2.05 -30.29
N VAL A 177 17.59 -2.49 -31.01
CA VAL A 177 17.57 -2.58 -32.48
C VAL A 177 16.46 -3.53 -32.95
N MET A 178 16.34 -4.70 -32.33
CA MET A 178 15.27 -5.66 -32.62
C MET A 178 13.88 -5.03 -32.42
N LEU A 179 13.69 -4.29 -31.33
CA LEU A 179 12.43 -3.64 -30.98
C LEU A 179 12.04 -2.52 -31.96
N ILE A 180 13.03 -1.79 -32.47
CA ILE A 180 12.84 -0.73 -33.48
C ILE A 180 12.43 -1.33 -34.82
N TRP A 181 13.02 -2.45 -35.21
CA TRP A 181 12.70 -3.14 -36.47
C TRP A 181 11.35 -3.87 -36.43
N PHE A 182 10.92 -4.34 -35.25
CA PHE A 182 9.67 -5.05 -35.05
C PHE A 182 8.84 -4.41 -33.91
N PRO A 183 8.14 -3.29 -34.18
CA PRO A 183 7.36 -2.59 -33.14
C PRO A 183 6.20 -3.43 -32.59
N ASP A 184 5.68 -4.38 -33.38
CA ASP A 184 4.67 -5.34 -32.91
C ASP A 184 5.19 -6.22 -31.77
N LEU A 185 6.52 -6.34 -31.62
CA LEU A 185 7.17 -7.12 -30.57
C LEU A 185 7.35 -6.36 -29.25
N ILE A 186 7.00 -5.07 -29.17
CA ILE A 186 7.12 -4.26 -27.94
C ILE A 186 6.29 -4.86 -26.80
N PHE A 187 4.99 -5.09 -27.03
CA PHE A 187 4.12 -5.64 -25.99
C PHE A 187 4.47 -7.09 -25.61
N PRO A 188 4.75 -7.99 -26.57
CA PRO A 188 5.21 -9.35 -26.26
C PRO A 188 6.51 -9.39 -25.45
N THR A 189 7.52 -8.59 -25.80
CA THR A 189 8.81 -8.58 -25.08
C THR A 189 8.66 -8.01 -23.67
N LEU A 190 7.87 -6.94 -23.49
CA LEU A 190 7.57 -6.40 -22.16
C LEU A 190 6.82 -7.42 -21.30
N ALA A 191 5.78 -8.07 -21.85
CA ALA A 191 5.03 -9.11 -21.14
C ALA A 191 5.91 -10.33 -20.80
N PHE A 192 6.79 -10.74 -21.72
CA PHE A 192 7.75 -11.82 -21.49
C PHE A 192 8.76 -11.44 -20.40
N TYR A 193 9.27 -10.22 -20.39
CA TYR A 193 10.20 -9.74 -19.36
C TYR A 193 9.53 -9.73 -17.97
N LEU A 194 8.30 -9.21 -17.88
CA LEU A 194 7.50 -9.26 -16.65
C LEU A 194 7.20 -10.70 -16.22
N PHE A 195 6.94 -11.61 -17.16
CA PHE A 195 6.74 -13.03 -16.89
C PHE A 195 8.01 -13.70 -16.37
N VAL A 196 9.17 -13.47 -16.99
CA VAL A 196 10.45 -14.04 -16.56
C VAL A 196 10.83 -13.51 -15.18
N ILE A 197 10.71 -12.20 -14.93
CA ILE A 197 10.91 -11.62 -13.60
C ILE A 197 9.93 -12.24 -12.59
N GLY A 198 8.65 -12.35 -12.94
CA GLY A 198 7.63 -12.93 -12.09
C GLY A 198 7.91 -14.40 -11.76
N ALA A 199 8.29 -15.20 -12.75
CA ALA A 199 8.63 -16.61 -12.61
C ALA A 199 9.93 -16.81 -11.82
N TRP A 200 10.94 -15.98 -12.07
CA TRP A 200 12.18 -15.96 -11.31
C TRP A 200 11.91 -15.61 -9.84
N ASN A 201 11.17 -14.52 -9.60
CA ASN A 201 10.75 -14.14 -8.26
C ASN A 201 9.87 -15.20 -7.59
N TYR A 202 9.06 -15.93 -8.34
CA TYR A 202 8.29 -17.08 -7.83
C TYR A 202 9.20 -18.25 -7.42
N ARG A 203 10.25 -18.54 -8.20
CA ARG A 203 11.23 -19.62 -7.92
C ARG A 203 12.10 -19.32 -6.70
N PHE A 204 12.50 -18.06 -6.53
CA PHE A 204 13.30 -17.56 -5.40
C PHE A 204 12.45 -17.03 -4.25
N ARG A 205 11.12 -17.10 -4.37
CA ARG A 205 10.20 -16.77 -3.28
C ARG A 205 10.59 -17.60 -2.07
N SER A 206 10.98 -16.93 -0.99
CA SER A 206 11.23 -17.61 0.27
C SER A 206 9.97 -18.39 0.65
N ARG A 207 10.07 -19.72 0.71
CA ARG A 207 9.01 -20.62 1.21
C ARG A 207 8.86 -20.54 2.73
N ALA A 208 9.40 -19.47 3.32
CA ALA A 208 9.52 -19.27 4.75
C ALA A 208 8.13 -19.09 5.39
N SER A 209 8.13 -19.32 6.70
CA SER A 209 7.02 -19.16 7.65
C SER A 209 6.13 -17.97 7.30
N LEU A 210 4.82 -18.12 7.51
CA LEU A 210 3.85 -17.04 7.32
C LEU A 210 4.40 -15.71 7.83
N PRO A 211 4.29 -14.62 7.05
CA PRO A 211 4.79 -13.33 7.48
C PRO A 211 4.18 -13.00 8.84
N HIS A 212 5.03 -12.96 9.85
CA HIS A 212 4.66 -12.49 11.17
C HIS A 212 4.73 -10.97 11.17
N PHE A 213 4.16 -10.39 12.22
CA PHE A 213 4.37 -8.99 12.53
C PHE A 213 5.88 -8.69 12.58
N ASP A 214 6.33 -7.68 11.84
CA ASP A 214 7.72 -7.26 11.81
C ASP A 214 7.86 -5.96 12.62
N PRO A 215 8.30 -6.02 13.90
CA PRO A 215 8.46 -4.82 14.73
C PRO A 215 9.43 -3.82 14.11
N LYS A 216 10.40 -4.31 13.33
CA LYS A 216 11.35 -3.50 12.56
C LYS A 216 10.70 -2.72 11.42
N LEU A 217 9.73 -3.31 10.71
CA LEU A 217 9.00 -2.65 9.63
C LEU A 217 8.04 -1.57 10.18
N SER A 218 7.52 -1.80 11.38
CA SER A 218 6.68 -0.85 12.13
C SER A 218 7.49 0.23 12.88
N LEU A 219 8.83 0.18 12.85
CA LEU A 219 9.73 0.95 13.73
C LEU A 219 9.38 0.86 15.23
N ALA A 220 8.62 -0.16 15.64
CA ALA A 220 8.12 -0.26 17.01
C ALA A 220 9.26 -0.52 18.02
N ASP A 221 10.34 -1.14 17.57
CA ASP A 221 11.54 -1.47 18.37
C ASP A 221 12.51 -0.28 18.53
N ALA A 222 12.41 0.72 17.65
CA ALA A 222 13.27 1.91 17.64
C ALA A 222 12.48 3.20 17.94
N ALA A 223 11.22 3.06 18.35
CA ALA A 223 10.33 4.16 18.66
C ALA A 223 10.74 4.78 20.00
N ASP A 224 10.88 6.11 20.00
CA ASP A 224 11.21 6.85 21.20
C ASP A 224 10.01 6.86 22.17
N ARG A 225 10.26 6.92 23.48
CA ARG A 225 9.19 6.88 24.51
C ARG A 225 8.18 8.01 24.31
N ASP A 226 8.65 9.15 23.80
CA ASP A 226 7.81 10.31 23.48
C ASP A 226 6.88 10.07 22.29
N GLU A 227 7.30 9.28 21.29
CA GLU A 227 6.49 8.94 20.10
C GLU A 227 5.40 7.93 20.44
N LEU A 228 5.69 7.02 21.38
CA LEU A 228 4.71 6.08 21.95
C LEU A 228 3.69 6.82 22.82
N ASP A 229 4.15 7.74 23.65
CA ASP A 229 3.30 8.55 24.52
C ASP A 229 2.34 9.45 23.73
N GLU A 230 2.72 9.90 22.54
CA GLU A 230 1.86 10.63 21.60
C GLU A 230 0.73 9.75 21.02
N GLU A 231 1.00 8.48 20.73
CA GLU A 231 0.00 7.55 20.18
C GLU A 231 -1.13 7.23 21.18
N PHE A 232 -0.83 7.33 22.48
CA PHE A 232 -1.79 7.13 23.58
C PHE A 232 -2.37 8.43 24.13
N ASP A 233 -1.99 9.60 23.59
CA ASP A 233 -2.52 10.89 24.02
C ASP A 233 -3.90 11.14 23.38
N VAL A 234 -4.83 11.66 24.17
CA VAL A 234 -6.18 11.98 23.71
C VAL A 234 -6.16 13.36 23.05
N VAL A 235 -7.09 13.64 22.14
CA VAL A 235 -7.30 14.98 21.60
C VAL A 235 -8.52 15.59 22.29
N PRO A 236 -8.39 16.73 23.00
CA PRO A 236 -7.20 17.57 23.20
C PRO A 236 -6.16 16.94 24.17
N SER A 237 -4.87 17.24 23.94
CA SER A 237 -3.74 16.67 24.70
C SER A 237 -3.81 17.01 26.18
N ASN A 238 -3.57 16.02 27.03
CA ASN A 238 -3.47 16.20 28.48
C ASN A 238 -2.04 16.52 28.94
N ARG A 239 -1.10 16.72 28.00
CA ARG A 239 0.33 16.87 28.28
C ARG A 239 0.74 18.33 28.47
N PRO A 240 1.83 18.59 29.20
CA PRO A 240 2.31 19.95 29.39
C PRO A 240 2.62 20.61 28.04
N PRO A 241 2.40 21.94 27.92
CA PRO A 241 2.53 22.65 26.65
C PRO A 241 3.93 22.57 26.04
N GLU A 242 4.98 22.41 26.85
CA GLU A 242 6.36 22.24 26.39
C GLU A 242 6.57 20.94 25.60
N MET A 243 5.96 19.84 26.05
CA MET A 243 5.98 18.57 25.35
C MET A 243 5.27 18.67 23.99
N VAL A 244 4.14 19.38 23.96
CA VAL A 244 3.38 19.62 22.72
C VAL A 244 4.19 20.45 21.72
N ARG A 245 4.94 21.46 22.20
CA ARG A 245 5.87 22.25 21.35
C ARG A 245 6.97 21.38 20.75
N SER A 246 7.61 20.53 21.56
CA SER A 246 8.65 19.61 21.07
C SER A 246 8.12 18.65 19.99
N ARG A 247 6.92 18.10 20.18
CA ARG A 247 6.24 17.24 19.17
C ARG A 247 5.95 18.02 17.88
N TYR A 248 5.48 19.25 18.00
CA TYR A 248 5.24 20.12 16.86
C TYR A 248 6.53 20.44 16.08
N ASP A 249 7.65 20.70 16.77
CA ASP A 249 8.94 20.97 16.11
C ASP A 249 9.47 19.73 15.36
N LYS A 250 9.30 18.53 15.93
CA LYS A 250 9.60 17.26 15.23
C LYS A 250 8.76 17.12 13.96
N LEU A 251 7.45 17.41 14.04
CA LEU A 251 6.56 17.40 12.87
C LEU A 251 6.98 18.42 11.83
N ARG A 252 7.35 19.62 12.27
CA ARG A 252 7.83 20.70 11.40
C ARG A 252 9.13 20.32 10.68
N ALA A 253 10.03 19.60 11.34
CA ALA A 253 11.26 19.12 10.70
C ALA A 253 10.99 18.09 9.59
N VAL A 254 10.05 17.16 9.80
CA VAL A 254 9.60 16.23 8.74
C VAL A 254 8.88 16.98 7.62
N GLY A 255 7.99 17.92 7.98
CA GLY A 255 7.30 18.79 7.04
C GLY A 255 8.25 19.61 6.17
N ALA A 256 9.34 20.14 6.75
CA ALA A 256 10.36 20.86 6.00
C ALA A 256 11.05 19.98 4.94
N ARG A 257 11.35 18.71 5.26
CA ARG A 257 11.92 17.76 4.28
C ARG A 257 10.94 17.46 3.14
N VAL A 258 9.67 17.24 3.48
CA VAL A 258 8.61 17.04 2.49
C VAL A 258 8.46 18.29 1.61
N GLN A 259 8.50 19.48 2.21
CA GLN A 259 8.44 20.76 1.49
C GLN A 259 9.62 20.95 0.54
N THR A 260 10.84 20.58 0.93
CA THR A 260 12.01 20.65 0.03
C THR A 260 11.83 19.76 -1.19
N ILE A 261 11.38 18.53 -1.01
CA ILE A 261 11.15 17.58 -2.12
C ILE A 261 10.00 18.06 -3.00
N LEU A 262 8.91 18.53 -2.40
CA LEU A 262 7.77 19.08 -3.14
C LEU A 262 8.16 20.34 -3.92
N GLY A 263 9.02 21.19 -3.34
CA GLY A 263 9.59 22.37 -4.00
C GLY A 263 10.47 22.02 -5.20
N GLU A 264 11.31 20.98 -5.10
CA GLU A 264 12.09 20.49 -6.23
C GLU A 264 11.21 19.95 -7.35
N VAL A 265 10.18 19.16 -7.01
CA VAL A 265 9.20 18.64 -7.97
C VAL A 265 8.40 19.78 -8.62
N ALA A 266 7.98 20.77 -7.85
CA ALA A 266 7.29 21.95 -8.35
C ALA A 266 8.19 22.76 -9.31
N ALA A 267 9.44 23.02 -8.93
CA ALA A 267 10.40 23.71 -9.79
C ALA A 267 10.69 22.94 -11.09
N GLN A 268 10.73 21.60 -11.05
CA GLN A 268 10.83 20.79 -12.27
C GLN A 268 9.56 20.92 -13.14
N GLY A 269 8.38 20.91 -12.52
CA GLY A 269 7.10 21.14 -13.20
C GLY A 269 7.01 22.53 -13.83
N GLU A 270 7.44 23.57 -13.13
CA GLU A 270 7.48 24.95 -13.65
C GLU A 270 8.43 25.07 -14.84
N LYS A 271 9.59 24.39 -14.80
CA LYS A 271 10.51 24.34 -15.95
C LYS A 271 9.87 23.64 -17.15
N MET A 272 9.14 22.54 -16.93
CA MET A 272 8.37 21.88 -18.00
C MET A 272 7.26 22.79 -18.54
N GLN A 273 6.55 23.49 -17.67
CA GLN A 273 5.51 24.45 -18.08
C GLN A 273 6.12 25.62 -18.87
N ALA A 274 7.27 26.15 -18.43
CA ALA A 274 7.99 27.21 -19.12
C ALA A 274 8.45 26.81 -20.54
N LEU A 275 8.75 25.52 -20.76
CA LEU A 275 9.04 24.97 -22.09
C LEU A 275 7.81 25.00 -23.02
N VAL A 276 6.60 24.92 -22.48
CA VAL A 276 5.35 24.97 -23.25
C VAL A 276 4.84 26.40 -23.42
N THR A 277 5.03 27.27 -22.41
CA THR A 277 4.54 28.65 -22.42
C THR A 277 5.51 29.65 -23.08
N TRP A 278 6.52 29.20 -23.81
CA TRP A 278 7.47 30.06 -24.55
C TRP A 278 8.21 31.10 -23.69
N ARG A 279 8.47 30.80 -22.42
CA ARG A 279 9.13 31.76 -21.51
C ARG A 279 10.60 31.99 -21.88
N ASP A 280 11.28 30.94 -22.34
CA ASP A 280 12.64 30.99 -22.88
C ASP A 280 12.64 30.63 -24.38
N PRO A 281 12.58 31.61 -25.30
CA PRO A 281 12.32 31.37 -26.73
C PRO A 281 13.37 30.49 -27.42
N ARG A 282 14.60 30.45 -26.90
CA ARG A 282 15.68 29.59 -27.43
C ARG A 282 15.51 28.13 -27.00
N ALA A 283 15.18 27.90 -25.74
CA ALA A 283 14.98 26.55 -25.19
C ALA A 283 13.68 25.92 -25.69
N THR A 284 12.61 26.71 -25.78
CA THR A 284 11.32 26.24 -26.31
C THR A 284 11.40 25.93 -27.80
N ALA A 285 12.15 26.70 -28.60
CA ALA A 285 12.37 26.40 -30.02
C ALA A 285 13.10 25.05 -30.24
N ILE A 286 14.14 24.78 -29.45
CA ILE A 286 14.85 23.49 -29.48
C ILE A 286 13.91 22.35 -29.06
N PHE A 287 13.13 22.55 -28.00
CA PHE A 287 12.17 21.56 -27.51
C PHE A 287 11.06 21.26 -28.53
N VAL A 288 10.47 22.29 -29.14
CA VAL A 288 9.42 22.15 -30.17
C VAL A 288 10.00 21.51 -31.44
N GLY A 289 11.22 21.88 -31.85
CA GLY A 289 11.93 21.24 -32.96
C GLY A 289 12.21 19.75 -32.69
N LEU A 290 12.70 19.41 -31.49
CA LEU A 290 12.88 18.03 -31.06
C LEU A 290 11.55 17.27 -31.05
N CYS A 291 10.48 17.89 -30.54
CA CYS A 291 9.15 17.30 -30.50
C CYS A 291 8.60 17.04 -31.91
N LEU A 292 8.87 17.93 -32.87
CA LEU A 292 8.53 17.75 -34.29
C LEU A 292 9.33 16.60 -34.91
N VAL A 293 10.63 16.51 -34.64
CA VAL A 293 11.47 15.38 -35.09
C VAL A 293 10.97 14.07 -34.50
N VAL A 294 10.68 14.03 -33.20
CA VAL A 294 10.12 12.85 -32.52
C VAL A 294 8.76 12.49 -33.10
N ALA A 295 7.88 13.46 -33.36
CA ALA A 295 6.59 13.21 -33.99
C ALA A 295 6.74 12.65 -35.41
N LEU A 296 7.71 13.15 -36.19
CA LEU A 296 8.00 12.69 -37.54
C LEU A 296 8.60 11.28 -37.55
N VAL A 297 9.49 10.97 -36.60
CA VAL A 297 10.04 9.63 -36.37
C VAL A 297 8.94 8.66 -35.93
N LEU A 298 8.11 9.03 -34.95
CA LEU A 298 6.97 8.22 -34.48
C LEU A 298 5.90 8.02 -35.58
N TYR A 299 5.78 8.95 -36.53
CA TYR A 299 4.91 8.82 -37.70
C TYR A 299 5.46 7.85 -38.75
N LEU A 300 6.79 7.79 -38.91
CA LEU A 300 7.50 6.89 -39.82
C LEU A 300 7.61 5.46 -39.28
N VAL A 301 7.72 5.29 -37.95
CA VAL A 301 7.68 3.97 -37.29
C VAL A 301 6.23 3.45 -37.28
N PRO A 302 5.95 2.22 -37.75
CA PRO A 302 4.60 1.69 -37.81
C PRO A 302 4.10 1.31 -36.40
N THR A 303 3.63 2.30 -35.65
CA THR A 303 2.79 2.18 -34.43
C THR A 303 1.31 2.38 -34.72
N LYS A 304 0.98 2.55 -36.02
CA LYS A 304 -0.30 3.05 -36.52
C LYS A 304 -1.50 2.25 -36.04
N MET A 305 -1.37 0.93 -35.89
CA MET A 305 -2.44 0.06 -35.42
C MET A 305 -2.70 0.22 -33.91
N VAL A 306 -1.63 0.29 -33.10
CA VAL A 306 -1.74 0.41 -31.64
C VAL A 306 -2.22 1.79 -31.25
N ALA A 307 -1.66 2.86 -31.84
CA ALA A 307 -2.05 4.23 -31.57
C ALA A 307 -3.50 4.50 -32.03
N MET A 308 -3.91 3.93 -33.17
CA MET A 308 -5.29 4.03 -33.64
C MET A 308 -6.25 3.24 -32.73
N ALA A 309 -5.91 2.00 -32.34
CA ALA A 309 -6.72 1.21 -31.43
C ALA A 309 -6.82 1.84 -30.02
N SER A 310 -5.71 2.36 -29.48
CA SER A 310 -5.70 3.06 -28.19
C SER A 310 -6.46 4.38 -28.27
N GLY A 311 -6.32 5.12 -29.38
CA GLY A 311 -7.05 6.36 -29.64
C GLY A 311 -8.56 6.12 -29.68
N PHE A 312 -9.02 5.15 -30.48
CA PHE A 312 -10.43 4.77 -30.54
C PHE A 312 -10.97 4.21 -29.21
N TYR A 313 -10.12 3.54 -28.42
CA TYR A 313 -10.50 3.06 -27.09
C TYR A 313 -10.61 4.20 -26.06
N CYS A 314 -9.70 5.17 -26.09
CA CYS A 314 -9.71 6.32 -25.18
C CYS A 314 -10.80 7.34 -25.50
N PHE A 315 -11.05 7.63 -26.79
CA PHE A 315 -12.09 8.54 -27.26
C PHE A 315 -13.44 7.85 -27.52
N ARG A 316 -13.58 6.61 -27.05
CA ARG A 316 -14.82 5.84 -27.13
C ARG A 316 -15.97 6.62 -26.48
N HIS A 317 -17.09 6.70 -27.19
CA HIS A 317 -18.32 7.38 -26.72
C HIS A 317 -18.71 6.91 -25.30
N PRO A 318 -19.14 7.80 -24.39
CA PRO A 318 -19.39 7.48 -22.97
C PRO A 318 -20.42 6.37 -22.73
N ILE A 319 -21.26 6.06 -23.72
CA ILE A 319 -22.21 4.93 -23.69
C ILE A 319 -21.47 3.57 -23.65
N PHE A 320 -20.29 3.47 -24.28
CA PHE A 320 -19.47 2.25 -24.31
C PHE A 320 -18.33 2.28 -23.29
N ARG A 321 -18.32 3.27 -22.40
CA ARG A 321 -17.34 3.36 -21.32
C ARG A 321 -17.84 2.55 -20.14
N ASP A 322 -17.19 1.43 -19.87
CA ASP A 322 -17.48 0.66 -18.67
C ASP A 322 -17.29 1.53 -17.43
N ARG A 323 -18.36 1.71 -16.65
CA ARG A 323 -18.32 2.40 -15.35
C ARG A 323 -17.63 1.58 -14.25
N LYS A 324 -17.19 0.36 -14.59
CA LYS A 324 -16.49 -0.55 -13.68
C LYS A 324 -15.00 -0.22 -13.67
N PRO A 325 -14.33 -0.28 -12.51
CA PRO A 325 -12.86 -0.23 -12.47
C PRO A 325 -12.28 -1.35 -13.33
N SER A 326 -11.18 -1.05 -14.02
CA SER A 326 -10.53 -2.04 -14.89
C SER A 326 -10.12 -3.28 -14.10
N PRO A 327 -10.11 -4.48 -14.72
CA PRO A 327 -9.67 -5.71 -14.07
C PRO A 327 -8.27 -5.59 -13.45
N ILE A 328 -7.38 -4.85 -14.12
CA ILE A 328 -6.02 -4.56 -13.65
C ILE A 328 -6.05 -3.76 -12.35
N LEU A 329 -6.86 -2.70 -12.28
CA LEU A 329 -6.99 -1.89 -11.06
C LEU A 329 -7.60 -2.71 -9.91
N ASN A 330 -8.56 -3.58 -10.19
CA ASN A 330 -9.14 -4.49 -9.19
C ASN A 330 -8.11 -5.49 -8.67
N PHE A 331 -7.31 -6.06 -9.58
CA PHE A 331 -6.20 -6.94 -9.22
C PHE A 331 -5.23 -6.23 -8.26
N PHE A 332 -4.75 -5.02 -8.62
CA PHE A 332 -3.85 -4.26 -7.76
C PHE A 332 -4.45 -3.93 -6.39
N ARG A 333 -5.73 -3.54 -6.33
CA ARG A 333 -6.42 -3.26 -5.05
C ARG A 333 -6.55 -4.50 -4.15
N ARG A 334 -6.55 -5.71 -4.74
CA ARG A 334 -6.63 -6.98 -4.01
C ARG A 334 -5.27 -7.56 -3.63
N LEU A 335 -4.17 -6.97 -4.10
CA LEU A 335 -2.84 -7.41 -3.70
C LEU A 335 -2.56 -7.11 -2.22
N PRO A 336 -1.69 -7.89 -1.56
CA PRO A 336 -1.23 -7.59 -0.22
C PRO A 336 -0.48 -6.26 -0.19
N SER A 337 -0.97 -5.34 0.64
CA SER A 337 -0.20 -4.16 0.99
C SER A 337 0.66 -4.52 2.19
N LEU A 338 1.86 -3.92 2.26
CA LEU A 338 2.67 -4.08 3.44
C LEU A 338 2.00 -3.44 4.67
N SER A 339 1.03 -2.52 4.49
CA SER A 339 0.32 -1.87 5.60
C SER A 339 -0.40 -2.86 6.50
N ASP A 340 -0.80 -4.02 5.98
CA ASP A 340 -1.38 -5.11 6.78
C ASP A 340 -0.40 -5.73 7.79
N ARG A 341 0.91 -5.44 7.66
CA ARG A 341 1.98 -5.89 8.57
C ARG A 341 2.41 -4.81 9.59
N LEU A 342 1.80 -3.63 9.54
CA LEU A 342 2.03 -2.57 10.53
C LEU A 342 1.14 -2.76 11.76
N MET A 343 1.55 -2.21 12.90
CA MET A 343 0.80 -2.26 14.17
C MET A 343 -0.28 -1.20 14.25
#